data_AF-A0A9E1AEL2-F1
#
_entry.id   AF-A0A9E1AEL2-F1
#
_cell.length_a   1.000
_cell.length_b   1.000
_cell.length_c   1.000
_cell.angle_alpha   90.00
_cell.angle_beta   90.00
_cell.angle_gamma   90.00
#
_symmetry.space_group_name_H-M   'P 1'
#
loop_
_entity.id
_entity.type
_entity.pdbx_description
1 polymer ?
#
loop_
_entity_poly.entity_id
_entity_poly.type
_entity_poly.pdbx_seq_one_letter_code
_entity_poly.pdbx_strand_id
1 'polypeptide(L)'
;MAFLRQWLLGVVSCAFLVSLLDQLTPEGSVRKLARFSGGLVLILCMLRPLGTAEPRELALDLDGLSADRAALEEQYRDVSGQSLAAVIAERTGAYIEDKAHALGAEVTAEVTVREEDGAFIPDRAVLFGEENAELSVLLTQELGIAPEKQEWRAER
;
A
#
# COMPACT_ATOMS: atom_id res chain seq x y z
N MET A 1 20.47 -22.30 2.42
CA MET A 1 21.83 -21.77 2.73
C MET A 1 22.99 -22.65 2.24
N ALA A 2 23.02 -23.96 2.52
CA ALA A 2 24.16 -24.83 2.16
C ALA A 2 24.40 -25.00 0.65
N PHE A 3 23.32 -25.04 -0.15
CA PHE A 3 23.37 -25.18 -1.60
C PHE A 3 24.10 -23.99 -2.28
N LEU A 4 23.74 -22.76 -1.91
CA LEU A 4 24.34 -21.55 -2.45
C LEU A 4 25.84 -21.47 -2.13
N ARG A 5 26.21 -21.82 -0.90
CA ARG A 5 27.62 -21.85 -0.48
C ARG A 5 28.44 -22.88 -1.26
N GLN A 6 27.91 -24.09 -1.44
CA GLN A 6 28.58 -25.15 -2.21
C GLN A 6 28.71 -24.78 -3.69
N TRP A 7 27.69 -24.14 -4.26
CA TRP A 7 27.71 -23.66 -5.63
C TRP A 7 28.76 -22.55 -5.83
N LEU A 8 28.79 -21.53 -4.97
CA LEU A 8 29.79 -20.46 -5.02
C LEU A 8 31.21 -21.01 -4.90
N LEU A 9 31.45 -21.96 -3.99
CA LEU A 9 32.74 -22.64 -3.87
C LEU A 9 33.14 -23.35 -5.17
N GLY A 10 32.20 -24.02 -5.84
CA GLY A 10 32.44 -24.66 -7.14
C GLY A 10 32.81 -23.67 -8.24
N VAL A 11 32.13 -22.52 -8.30
CA VAL A 11 32.42 -21.45 -9.27
C VAL A 11 33.80 -20.84 -9.01
N VAL A 12 34.11 -20.54 -7.74
CA VAL A 12 35.40 -19.97 -7.33
C VAL A 12 36.54 -20.95 -7.63
N SER A 13 36.40 -22.24 -7.30
CA SER A 13 37.40 -23.26 -7.63
C SER A 13 37.64 -23.40 -9.13
N CYS A 14 36.59 -23.36 -9.95
CA CYS A 14 36.74 -23.37 -11.40
C CYS A 14 37.47 -22.13 -11.92
N ALA A 15 37.15 -20.95 -11.38
CA ALA A 15 37.83 -19.70 -11.74
C ALA A 15 39.32 -19.73 -11.38
N PHE A 16 39.66 -20.26 -10.21
CA PHE A 16 41.05 -20.46 -9.79
C PHE A 16 41.81 -21.42 -10.73
N LEU A 17 41.22 -22.55 -11.12
CA LEU A 17 41.84 -23.50 -12.04
C LEU A 17 42.06 -22.90 -13.44
N VAL A 18 41.08 -22.15 -13.96
CA VAL A 18 41.20 -21.44 -15.24
C VAL A 18 42.30 -20.37 -15.17
N SER A 19 42.39 -19.64 -14.05
CA SER A 19 43.43 -18.63 -13.84
C SER A 19 44.83 -19.24 -13.71
N LEU A 20 44.95 -20.42 -13.10
CA LEU A 20 46.23 -21.13 -12.98
C LEU A 20 46.68 -21.70 -14.34
N LEU A 21 45.76 -22.30 -15.10
CA LEU A 21 45.99 -22.76 -16.47
C LEU A 21 46.47 -21.62 -17.38
N ASP A 22 45.85 -20.45 -17.25
CA ASP A 22 46.23 -19.26 -18.03
C ASP A 22 47.66 -18.78 -17.73
N GLN A 23 48.13 -18.89 -16.48
CA GLN A 23 49.51 -18.58 -16.09
C GLN A 23 50.54 -19.58 -16.63
N LEU A 24 50.16 -20.87 -16.75
CA LEU A 24 51.03 -21.95 -17.25
C LEU A 24 51.07 -22.05 -18.79
N THR A 25 50.14 -21.40 -19.49
CA THR A 25 50.00 -21.53 -20.95
C THR A 25 50.93 -20.54 -21.68
N PRO A 26 51.83 -20.96 -22.58
CA PRO A 26 52.73 -20.06 -23.31
C PRO A 26 51.99 -19.07 -24.23
N GLU A 27 52.65 -17.95 -24.56
CA GLU A 27 52.05 -16.87 -25.35
C GLU A 27 51.75 -17.31 -26.79
N GLY A 28 50.51 -17.13 -27.24
CA GLY A 28 50.08 -17.50 -28.59
C GLY A 28 48.57 -17.72 -28.74
N SER A 29 48.16 -18.25 -29.89
CA SER A 29 46.74 -18.55 -30.19
C SER A 29 46.10 -19.56 -29.22
N VAL A 30 46.91 -20.45 -28.63
CA VAL A 30 46.46 -21.44 -27.65
C VAL A 30 46.00 -20.79 -26.34
N ARG A 31 46.68 -19.74 -25.87
CA ARG A 31 46.24 -18.97 -24.68
C ARG A 31 44.90 -18.28 -24.91
N LYS A 32 44.67 -17.75 -26.11
CA LYS A 32 43.38 -17.14 -26.49
C LYS A 32 42.25 -18.16 -26.47
N LEU A 33 42.49 -19.35 -27.02
CA LEU A 33 41.50 -20.42 -27.05
C LEU A 33 41.20 -20.96 -25.64
N ALA A 34 42.22 -21.12 -24.80
CA ALA A 34 42.07 -21.56 -23.40
C ALA A 34 41.29 -20.55 -22.54
N ARG A 35 41.54 -19.25 -22.70
CA ARG A 35 40.76 -18.18 -22.03
C ARG A 35 39.31 -18.17 -22.50
N PHE A 36 39.07 -18.38 -23.80
CA PHE A 36 37.72 -18.41 -24.35
C PHE A 36 36.93 -19.61 -23.82
N SER A 37 37.51 -20.81 -23.83
CA SER A 37 36.87 -22.00 -23.27
C SER A 37 36.67 -21.90 -21.75
N GLY A 38 37.64 -21.33 -21.02
CA GLY A 38 37.52 -21.11 -19.58
C GLY A 38 36.41 -20.12 -19.22
N GLY A 39 36.30 -19.01 -19.97
CA GLY A 39 35.21 -18.05 -19.82
C GLY A 39 33.84 -18.67 -20.13
N LEU A 40 33.74 -19.48 -21.18
CA LEU A 40 32.50 -20.18 -21.52
C LEU A 40 32.06 -21.16 -20.42
N VAL A 41 33.00 -21.92 -19.86
CA VAL A 41 32.73 -22.83 -18.72
C VAL A 41 32.29 -22.05 -17.48
N LEU A 42 32.88 -20.88 -17.21
CA LEU A 42 32.46 -20.01 -16.10
C LEU A 42 31.04 -19.47 -16.30
N ILE A 43 30.70 -19.01 -17.51
CA ILE A 43 29.33 -18.58 -17.86
C ILE A 43 28.35 -19.75 -17.66
N LEU A 44 28.69 -20.95 -18.13
CA LEU A 44 27.84 -22.13 -17.97
C LEU A 44 27.65 -22.53 -16.48
N CYS A 45 28.72 -22.47 -15.68
CA CYS A 45 28.66 -22.70 -14.23
C CYS A 45 27.82 -21.64 -13.52
N MET A 46 27.85 -20.39 -13.99
CA MET A 46 27.06 -19.28 -13.46
C MET A 46 25.57 -19.41 -13.80
N LEU A 47 25.25 -20.04 -14.93
CA LEU A 47 23.89 -20.34 -15.40
C LEU A 47 23.27 -21.62 -14.80
N ARG A 48 24.09 -22.53 -14.24
CA ARG A 48 23.57 -23.75 -13.58
C ARG A 48 22.46 -23.54 -12.54
N PRO A 49 22.51 -22.56 -11.62
CA PRO A 49 21.46 -22.37 -10.63
C PRO A 49 20.14 -21.95 -11.27
N LEU A 50 20.16 -21.34 -12.46
CA LEU A 50 18.95 -20.96 -13.20
C LEU A 50 18.27 -22.17 -13.86
N GLY A 51 19.01 -23.24 -14.15
CA GLY A 51 18.46 -24.49 -14.70
C GLY A 51 17.98 -25.47 -13.63
N THR A 52 18.47 -25.36 -12.39
CA THR A 52 18.07 -26.21 -11.25
C THR A 52 17.17 -25.50 -10.25
N ALA A 53 16.92 -24.20 -10.40
CA ALA A 53 15.89 -23.51 -9.65
C ALA A 53 14.55 -24.10 -10.08
N GLU A 54 13.97 -24.97 -9.26
CA GLU A 54 12.63 -25.48 -9.53
C GLU A 54 11.68 -24.28 -9.57
N PRO A 55 10.93 -24.08 -10.67
CA PRO A 55 9.95 -22.98 -10.77
C PRO A 55 8.85 -23.06 -9.69
N ARG A 56 8.77 -24.16 -8.93
CA ARG A 56 7.87 -24.30 -7.77
C ARG A 56 8.28 -23.48 -6.55
N GLU A 57 9.58 -23.30 -6.28
CA GLU A 57 10.00 -22.50 -5.12
C GLU A 57 9.84 -20.99 -5.37
N LEU A 58 10.00 -20.52 -6.62
CA LEU A 58 9.68 -19.15 -7.00
C LEU A 58 8.17 -18.86 -7.04
N ALA A 59 7.34 -19.84 -7.42
CA ALA A 59 5.89 -19.68 -7.46
C ALA A 59 5.28 -19.52 -6.05
N LEU A 60 5.80 -20.25 -5.06
CA LEU A 60 5.33 -20.16 -3.66
C LEU A 60 5.64 -18.79 -3.02
N ASP A 61 6.75 -18.17 -3.37
CA ASP A 61 7.13 -16.83 -2.88
C ASP A 61 6.27 -15.72 -3.51
N LEU A 62 5.87 -15.89 -4.78
CA LEU A 62 4.95 -14.98 -5.48
C LEU A 62 3.52 -15.07 -4.94
N ASP A 63 3.03 -16.26 -4.61
CA ASP A 63 1.71 -16.45 -4.02
C ASP A 63 1.66 -15.84 -2.60
N GLY A 64 2.72 -16.02 -1.80
CA GLY A 64 2.85 -15.37 -0.49
C GLY A 64 2.86 -13.84 -0.57
N LEU A 65 3.60 -13.27 -1.52
CA LEU A 65 3.60 -11.84 -1.82
C LEU A 65 2.22 -11.33 -2.30
N SER A 66 1.43 -12.18 -2.97
CA SER A 66 0.08 -11.83 -3.44
C SER A 66 -0.97 -11.89 -2.33
N ALA A 67 -0.86 -12.86 -1.41
CA ALA A 67 -1.74 -12.99 -0.26
C ALA A 67 -1.52 -11.85 0.75
N ASP A 68 -0.27 -11.45 0.97
CA ASP A 68 0.05 -10.26 1.77
C ASP A 68 -0.52 -8.98 1.16
N ARG A 69 -0.61 -8.88 -0.17
CA ARG A 69 -1.22 -7.71 -0.84
C ARG A 69 -2.72 -7.63 -0.63
N ALA A 70 -3.45 -8.74 -0.73
CA ALA A 70 -4.90 -8.73 -0.56
C ALA A 70 -5.32 -8.36 0.88
N ALA A 71 -4.62 -8.92 1.88
CA ALA A 71 -4.86 -8.59 3.28
C ALA A 71 -4.49 -7.12 3.61
N LEU A 72 -3.43 -6.61 2.97
CA LEU A 72 -3.00 -5.22 3.16
C LEU A 72 -3.96 -4.24 2.48
N GLU A 73 -4.45 -4.52 1.26
CA GLU A 73 -5.43 -3.68 0.56
C GLU A 73 -6.74 -3.51 1.34
N GLU A 74 -7.22 -4.58 1.98
CA GLU A 74 -8.46 -4.53 2.77
C GLU A 74 -8.27 -3.73 4.08
N GLN A 75 -7.12 -3.89 4.75
CA GLN A 75 -6.78 -3.09 5.92
C GLN A 75 -6.60 -1.60 5.58
N TYR A 76 -5.99 -1.28 4.43
CA TYR A 76 -5.86 0.11 3.96
C TYR A 76 -7.21 0.72 3.59
N ARG A 77 -8.14 -0.05 3.01
CA ARG A 77 -9.47 0.45 2.64
C ARG A 77 -10.30 0.79 3.88
N ASP A 78 -10.27 -0.03 4.92
CA ASP A 78 -11.01 0.21 6.16
C ASP A 78 -10.45 1.42 6.95
N VAL A 79 -9.13 1.49 7.13
CA VAL A 79 -8.48 2.62 7.81
C VAL A 79 -8.59 3.93 7.02
N SER A 80 -8.52 3.88 5.69
CA SER A 80 -8.70 5.06 4.84
C SER A 80 -10.17 5.52 4.78
N GLY A 81 -11.13 4.60 4.78
CA GLY A 81 -12.55 4.92 4.77
C GLY A 81 -13.00 5.57 6.09
N GLN A 82 -12.58 5.01 7.23
CA GLN A 82 -12.88 5.57 8.55
C GLN A 82 -12.24 6.96 8.75
N SER A 83 -11.01 7.16 8.26
CA SER A 83 -10.37 8.49 8.34
C SER A 83 -11.04 9.51 7.42
N LEU A 84 -11.48 9.11 6.21
CA LEU A 84 -12.23 9.99 5.31
C LEU A 84 -13.60 10.37 5.89
N ALA A 85 -14.34 9.41 6.43
CA ALA A 85 -15.62 9.65 7.09
C ALA A 85 -15.48 10.62 8.27
N ALA A 86 -14.42 10.47 9.09
CA ALA A 86 -14.14 11.37 10.21
C ALA A 86 -13.81 12.79 9.74
N VAL A 87 -13.00 12.94 8.68
CA VAL A 87 -12.66 14.26 8.11
C VAL A 87 -13.89 14.95 7.51
N ILE A 88 -14.77 14.20 6.83
CA ILE A 88 -16.03 14.74 6.29
C ILE A 88 -16.94 15.16 7.45
N ALA A 89 -17.10 14.32 8.47
CA ALA A 89 -17.89 14.64 9.66
C ALA A 89 -17.40 15.93 10.33
N GLU A 90 -16.09 16.05 10.57
CA GLU A 90 -15.48 17.22 11.19
C GLU A 90 -15.70 18.48 10.35
N ARG A 91 -15.44 18.43 9.04
CA ARG A 91 -15.61 19.57 8.14
C ARG A 91 -17.07 19.98 7.97
N THR A 92 -17.98 19.01 7.87
CA THR A 92 -19.42 19.30 7.79
C THR A 92 -19.92 19.87 9.11
N GLY A 93 -19.44 19.37 10.26
CA GLY A 93 -19.71 19.95 11.58
C GLY A 93 -19.29 21.42 11.62
N ALA A 94 -18.02 21.72 11.34
CA ALA A 94 -17.50 23.09 11.32
C ALA A 94 -18.28 24.00 10.35
N TYR A 95 -18.68 23.49 9.19
CA TYR A 95 -19.52 24.23 8.25
C TYR A 95 -20.89 24.61 8.83
N ILE A 96 -21.54 23.69 9.55
CA ILE A 96 -22.82 23.95 10.22
C ILE A 96 -22.64 25.01 11.32
N GLU A 97 -21.56 24.93 12.09
CA GLU A 97 -21.23 25.91 13.13
C GLU A 97 -21.01 27.30 12.53
N ASP A 98 -20.25 27.40 11.42
CA ASP A 98 -20.05 28.66 10.70
C ASP A 98 -21.37 29.26 10.20
N LYS A 99 -22.28 28.41 9.70
CA LYS A 99 -23.62 28.83 9.26
C LYS A 99 -24.49 29.28 10.41
N ALA A 100 -24.45 28.57 11.55
CA ALA A 100 -25.16 28.97 12.76
C ALA A 100 -24.68 30.34 13.23
N HIS A 101 -23.36 30.55 13.30
CA HIS A 101 -22.78 31.82 13.70
C HIS A 101 -23.16 32.96 12.73
N ALA A 102 -23.21 32.70 11.42
CA ALA A 102 -23.69 33.67 10.42
C ALA A 102 -25.17 34.04 10.60
N LEU A 103 -25.98 33.14 11.15
CA LEU A 103 -27.37 33.35 11.53
C LEU A 103 -27.53 33.95 12.95
N GLY A 104 -26.42 34.22 13.64
CA GLY A 104 -26.41 34.77 15.00
C GLY A 104 -26.73 33.75 16.09
N ALA A 105 -26.62 32.44 15.80
CA ALA A 105 -26.81 31.36 16.75
C ALA A 105 -25.46 30.72 17.12
N GLU A 106 -25.26 30.44 18.40
CA GLU A 106 -24.13 29.64 18.87
C GLU A 106 -24.58 28.17 18.93
N VAL A 107 -24.14 27.39 17.94
CA VAL A 107 -24.46 25.96 17.83
C VAL A 107 -23.17 25.19 17.60
N THR A 108 -22.99 24.09 18.33
CA THR A 108 -21.96 23.07 18.04
C THR A 108 -22.60 21.91 17.29
N ALA A 109 -21.92 21.37 16.27
CA ALA A 109 -22.49 20.33 15.43
C ALA A 109 -21.63 19.05 15.40
N GLU A 110 -22.24 17.92 15.72
CA GLU A 110 -21.66 16.60 15.55
C GLU A 110 -22.35 15.86 14.39
N VAL A 111 -21.59 15.58 13.33
CA VAL A 111 -22.13 14.97 12.12
C VAL A 111 -21.74 13.50 12.05
N THR A 112 -22.71 12.64 11.75
CA THR A 112 -22.49 11.25 11.41
C THR A 112 -22.51 11.09 9.90
N VAL A 113 -21.50 10.42 9.36
CA VAL A 113 -21.33 10.16 7.93
C VAL A 113 -21.67 8.70 7.64
N ARG A 114 -22.33 8.46 6.50
CA ARG A 114 -22.64 7.14 5.99
C ARG A 114 -21.98 6.95 4.62
N GLU A 115 -21.53 5.75 4.35
CA GLU A 115 -21.13 5.35 2.99
C GLU A 115 -22.36 4.85 2.21
N GLU A 116 -22.62 5.46 1.06
CA GLU A 116 -23.64 5.05 0.11
C GLU A 116 -23.01 4.96 -1.29
N ASP A 117 -23.09 3.80 -1.93
CA ASP A 117 -22.51 3.51 -3.25
C ASP A 117 -21.02 3.91 -3.40
N GLY A 118 -20.22 3.78 -2.34
CA GLY A 118 -18.80 4.12 -2.32
C GLY A 118 -18.50 5.61 -2.13
N ALA A 119 -19.53 6.44 -1.86
CA ALA A 119 -19.39 7.85 -1.50
C ALA A 119 -19.76 8.06 -0.03
N PHE A 120 -18.93 8.82 0.69
CA PHE A 120 -19.19 9.22 2.07
C PHE A 120 -20.02 10.50 2.09
N ILE A 121 -21.23 10.43 2.64
CA ILE A 121 -22.17 11.55 2.72
C ILE A 121 -22.65 11.80 4.15
N PRO A 122 -22.90 13.06 4.56
CA PRO A 122 -23.53 13.38 5.84
C PRO A 122 -24.92 12.74 5.94
N ASP A 123 -25.17 11.97 6.99
CA ASP A 123 -26.46 11.27 7.19
C ASP A 123 -27.27 11.88 8.34
N ARG A 124 -26.62 12.25 9.45
CA ARG A 124 -27.27 12.77 10.66
C ARG A 124 -26.43 13.88 11.26
N ALA A 125 -27.08 14.86 11.87
CA ALA A 125 -26.43 15.90 12.67
C ALA A 125 -27.06 15.98 14.06
N VAL A 126 -26.23 16.01 15.10
CA VAL A 126 -26.61 16.36 16.47
C VAL A 126 -26.13 17.79 16.70
N LEU A 127 -27.06 18.67 17.08
CA LEU A 127 -26.86 20.10 17.20
C LEU A 127 -27.04 20.49 18.66
N PHE A 128 -26.04 21.16 19.22
CA PHE A 128 -26.04 21.61 20.60
C PHE A 128 -26.20 23.13 20.64
N GLY A 129 -27.33 23.61 21.14
CA GLY A 129 -27.65 25.04 21.18
C GLY A 129 -29.15 25.32 21.12
N GLU A 130 -29.49 26.59 20.91
CA GLU A 130 -30.89 27.00 20.71
C GLU A 130 -31.39 26.53 19.35
N GLU A 131 -32.60 25.96 19.32
CA GLU A 131 -33.22 25.44 18.11
C GLU A 131 -33.46 26.57 17.10
N ASN A 132 -32.91 26.41 15.89
CA ASN A 132 -33.02 27.41 14.84
C ASN A 132 -33.63 26.80 13.56
N ALA A 133 -34.83 27.27 13.22
CA ALA A 133 -35.58 26.79 12.06
C ALA A 133 -34.90 27.13 10.71
N GLU A 134 -34.23 28.28 10.59
CA GLU A 134 -33.49 28.63 9.38
C GLU A 134 -32.28 27.71 9.17
N LEU A 135 -31.57 27.37 10.25
CA LEU A 135 -30.46 26.42 10.19
C LEU A 135 -30.95 25.02 9.80
N SER A 136 -32.10 24.58 10.33
CA SER A 136 -32.71 23.29 9.99
C SER A 136 -33.08 23.17 8.50
N VAL A 137 -33.58 24.25 7.91
CA VAL A 137 -33.86 24.32 6.47
C VAL A 137 -32.57 24.25 5.66
N LEU A 138 -31.52 24.96 6.08
CA LEU A 138 -30.21 24.94 5.42
C LEU A 138 -29.60 23.54 5.41
N LEU A 139 -29.62 22.85 6.56
CA LEU A 139 -29.17 21.45 6.69
C LEU A 139 -29.88 20.52 5.70
N THR A 140 -31.18 20.72 5.48
CA THR A 140 -31.96 19.92 4.54
C THR A 140 -31.60 20.25 3.09
N GLN A 141 -31.46 21.54 2.76
CA GLN A 141 -31.26 22.00 1.38
C GLN A 141 -29.82 21.82 0.89
N GLU A 142 -28.83 22.16 1.72
CA GLU A 142 -27.42 22.16 1.33
C GLU A 142 -26.73 20.83 1.65
N LEU A 143 -27.10 20.18 2.76
CA LEU A 143 -26.43 18.97 3.24
C LEU A 143 -27.26 17.70 3.09
N GLY A 144 -28.53 17.82 2.68
CA GLY A 144 -29.42 16.67 2.50
C GLY A 144 -29.83 15.99 3.82
N ILE A 145 -29.57 16.61 4.97
CA ILE A 145 -29.89 16.04 6.28
C ILE A 145 -31.34 16.38 6.59
N ALA A 146 -32.23 15.40 6.45
CA ALA A 146 -33.65 15.56 6.72
C ALA A 146 -33.92 15.99 8.18
N PRO A 147 -35.00 16.75 8.47
CA PRO A 147 -35.32 17.20 9.84
C PRO A 147 -35.41 16.07 10.87
N GLU A 148 -35.90 14.90 10.46
CA GLU A 148 -35.99 13.69 11.28
C GLU A 148 -34.62 13.14 11.73
N LYS A 149 -33.54 13.56 11.05
CA LYS A 149 -32.15 13.20 11.33
C LYS A 149 -31.35 14.38 11.90
N GLN A 150 -32.04 15.46 12.32
CA GLN A 150 -31.44 16.58 13.02
C GLN A 150 -31.89 16.51 14.48
N GLU A 151 -30.96 16.22 15.39
CA GLU A 151 -31.27 16.11 16.81
C GLU A 151 -30.75 17.35 17.55
N TRP A 152 -31.66 18.11 18.18
CA TRP A 152 -31.31 19.30 18.94
C TRP A 152 -31.21 18.99 20.43
N ARG A 153 -30.12 19.45 21.05
CA ARG A 153 -29.84 19.27 22.48
C ARG A 153 -29.40 20.60 23.10
N ALA A 154 -29.77 20.81 24.36
CA ALA A 154 -29.42 22.04 25.09
C ALA A 154 -27.95 22.07 25.56
N GLU A 155 -27.35 20.90 25.83
CA GLU A 155 -25.97 20.75 26.34
C GLU A 155 -25.28 19.55 25.67
N ARG A 156 -23.94 19.62 25.57
CA ARG A 156 -23.08 18.60 24.95
C ARG A 156 -22.74 17.46 25.90
#